data_AF-A0AAU2MNY0-F1
#
_entry.id   AF-A0AAU2MNY0-F1
#
_cell.length_a   1.000
_cell.length_b   1.000
_cell.length_c   1.000
_cell.angle_alpha   90.00
_cell.angle_beta   90.00
_cell.angle_gamma   90.00
#
_symmetry.space_group_name_H-M   'P 1'
#
loop_
_entity.id
_entity.type
_entity.pdbx_description
1 polymer ?
#
loop_
_entity_poly.entity_id
_entity_poly.type
_entity_poly.pdbx_seq_one_letter_code
_entity_poly.pdbx_strand_id
1 'polypeptide(L)' 'MVTQTPRPSLAHRGGALPPQAGRARRLAARTGIEQWVGRYNTERSHSALGYLPPEEFEAQHYRSQATTDAA' A
#
# COMPACT_ATOMS: atom_id res chain seq x y z
N MET A 1 -14.69 -2.02 42.96
CA MET A 1 -15.83 -1.26 42.39
C MET A 1 -15.37 -0.71 41.05
N VAL A 2 -15.71 -1.35 39.94
CA VAL A 2 -15.28 -0.92 38.59
C VAL A 2 -16.42 -0.15 37.96
N THR A 3 -16.25 1.15 37.77
CA THR A 3 -17.22 2.02 37.11
C THR A 3 -17.15 1.78 35.60
N GLN A 4 -18.19 1.16 35.05
CA GLN A 4 -18.36 1.00 33.61
C GLN A 4 -18.88 2.31 33.01
N THR A 5 -18.02 3.03 32.29
CA THR A 5 -18.43 4.20 31.49
C THR A 5 -19.33 3.71 30.34
N PRO A 6 -20.55 4.25 30.16
CA PRO A 6 -21.41 3.82 29.06
C PRO A 6 -20.79 4.23 27.71
N ARG A 7 -20.68 3.27 26.79
CA ARG A 7 -20.25 3.54 25.40
C ARG A 7 -21.31 4.42 24.73
N PRO A 8 -20.94 5.54 24.08
CA PRO A 8 -21.90 6.31 23.31
C PRO A 8 -22.43 5.46 22.16
N SER A 9 -23.76 5.37 22.07
CA SER A 9 -24.48 4.75 20.96
C SER A 9 -24.11 5.49 19.67
N LEU A 10 -23.40 4.81 18.76
CA LEU A 10 -23.25 5.24 17.38
C LEU A 10 -24.60 5.04 16.68
N ALA A 11 -25.46 6.05 16.78
CA ALA A 11 -26.60 6.18 15.87
C ALA A 11 -26.07 6.08 14.44
N HIS A 12 -26.55 5.08 13.69
CA HIS A 12 -26.24 4.86 12.28
C HIS A 12 -26.56 6.13 11.48
N ARG A 13 -25.55 6.97 11.23
CA ARG A 13 -25.63 8.07 10.26
C ARG A 13 -25.60 7.48 8.85
N GLY A 14 -26.73 6.92 8.42
CA GLY A 14 -26.98 6.44 7.06
C GLY A 14 -27.18 7.57 6.05
N GLY A 15 -26.33 8.60 6.07
CA GLY A 15 -26.30 9.64 5.04
C GLY A 15 -25.26 9.30 4.00
N ALA A 16 -25.67 9.06 2.75
CA ALA A 16 -24.73 8.98 1.63
C ALA A 16 -23.88 10.26 1.61
N LEU A 17 -22.55 10.10 1.58
CA LEU A 17 -21.63 11.24 1.48
C LEU A 17 -21.98 12.04 0.22
N PRO A 18 -21.93 13.39 0.25
CA PRO A 18 -22.16 14.18 -0.94
C PRO A 18 -21.22 13.73 -2.06
N PRO A 19 -21.65 13.73 -3.33
CA PRO A 19 -20.90 13.13 -4.45
C PRO A 19 -19.44 13.62 -4.52
N GLN A 20 -19.21 14.90 -4.20
CA GLN A 20 -17.87 15.48 -4.10
C GLN A 20 -16.98 14.85 -3.03
N ALA A 21 -17.52 14.51 -1.85
CA ALA A 21 -16.78 13.88 -0.76
C ALA A 21 -16.44 12.41 -1.10
N GLY A 22 -17.35 11.71 -1.79
CA GLY A 22 -17.09 10.35 -2.30
C GLY A 22 -15.97 10.33 -3.34
N ARG A 23 -15.97 11.29 -4.29
CA ARG A 23 -14.89 11.45 -5.28
C ARG A 23 -13.57 11.79 -4.61
N ALA A 24 -13.55 12.76 -3.70
CA ALA A 24 -12.33 13.17 -3.00
C ALA A 24 -11.70 12.00 -2.22
N ARG A 25 -12.50 11.18 -1.53
CA ARG A 25 -12.00 10.00 -0.81
C ARG A 25 -11.40 8.94 -1.73
N ARG A 26 -12.02 8.70 -2.90
CA ARG A 26 -11.46 7.77 -3.90
C ARG A 26 -10.14 8.27 -4.48
N LEU A 27 -10.03 9.57 -4.77
CA LEU A 27 -8.78 10.17 -5.23
C LEU A 27 -7.69 10.07 -4.17
N ALA A 28 -7.99 10.40 -2.92
CA ALA A 28 -7.04 10.26 -1.81
C ALA A 28 -6.59 8.81 -1.62
N ALA A 29 -7.51 7.84 -1.70
CA ALA A 29 -7.18 6.42 -1.63
C ALA A 29 -6.27 5.98 -2.79
N ARG A 30 -6.59 6.40 -4.02
CA ARG A 30 -5.75 6.11 -5.20
C ARG A 30 -4.34 6.66 -5.02
N THR A 31 -4.20 7.92 -4.63
CA THR A 31 -2.91 8.54 -4.38
C THR A 31 -2.14 7.82 -3.26
N GLY A 32 -2.81 7.43 -2.18
CA GLY A 32 -2.19 6.65 -1.10
C GLY A 32 -1.68 5.29 -1.57
N ILE A 33 -2.45 4.59 -2.42
CA ILE A 33 -2.04 3.32 -3.02
C ILE A 33 -0.82 3.53 -3.93
N GLU A 34 -0.85 4.51 -4.82
CA GLU A 34 0.26 4.80 -5.74
C GLU A 34 1.56 5.12 -4.97
N GLN A 35 1.47 5.94 -3.91
CA GLN A 35 2.62 6.24 -3.06
C GLN A 35 3.14 5.00 -2.33
N TRP A 36 2.23 4.14 -1.84
CA TRP A 36 2.64 2.91 -1.16
C TRP A 36 3.28 1.91 -2.12
N VAL A 37 2.72 1.72 -3.33
CA VAL A 37 3.28 0.85 -4.37
C VAL A 37 4.66 1.32 -4.79
N GLY A 38 4.85 2.63 -5.00
CA GLY A 38 6.16 3.21 -5.29
C GLY A 38 7.18 2.83 -4.22
N ARG A 39 6.94 3.23 -2.97
CA ARG A 39 7.85 2.93 -1.85
C ARG A 39 8.11 1.43 -1.68
N TYR A 40 7.08 0.60 -1.83
CA TYR A 40 7.22 -0.85 -1.69
C TYR A 40 8.17 -1.42 -2.75
N ASN A 41 8.04 -1.00 -4.00
CA ASN A 41 8.84 -1.53 -5.10
C ASN A 41 10.26 -0.96 -5.16
N THR A 42 10.46 0.29 -4.73
CA THR A 42 11.72 1.02 -4.96
C THR A 42 12.56 1.24 -3.70
N GLU A 43 11.97 1.24 -2.51
CA GLU A 43 12.67 1.61 -1.27
C GLU A 43 12.69 0.51 -0.21
N ARG A 44 11.65 -0.34 -0.16
CA ARG A 44 11.51 -1.31 0.92
C ARG A 44 12.35 -2.57 0.67
N SER A 45 13.33 -2.83 1.53
CA SER A 45 14.09 -4.08 1.53
C SER A 45 13.27 -5.28 2.02
N HIS A 46 13.49 -6.45 1.38
CA HIS A 46 12.85 -7.72 1.77
C HIS A 46 13.89 -8.80 2.06
N SER A 47 13.85 -9.42 3.23
CA SER A 47 14.80 -10.49 3.61
C SER A 47 14.76 -11.69 2.66
N ALA A 48 13.58 -12.04 2.14
CA ALA A 48 13.41 -13.09 1.14
C ALA A 48 14.08 -12.77 -0.22
N LEU A 49 14.35 -11.49 -0.49
CA LEU A 49 15.05 -11.01 -1.68
C LEU A 49 16.51 -10.63 -1.39
N GLY A 50 17.09 -11.14 -0.29
CA GLY A 50 18.45 -10.80 0.11
C GLY A 50 18.61 -9.36 0.61
N TYR A 51 17.54 -8.78 1.18
CA TYR A 51 17.46 -7.38 1.61
C TYR A 51 17.48 -6.34 0.49
N LEU A 52 17.13 -6.75 -0.73
CA LEU A 52 16.92 -5.86 -1.86
C LEU A 52 15.47 -5.38 -1.96
N PRO A 53 15.21 -4.19 -2.53
CA PRO A 53 13.91 -3.81 -3.06
C PRO A 53 13.48 -4.70 -4.24
N PRO A 54 12.17 -4.89 -4.48
CA PRO A 54 11.68 -5.69 -5.60
C PRO A 54 12.21 -5.27 -6.97
N GLU A 55 12.29 -3.96 -7.25
CA GLU A 55 12.80 -3.46 -8.53
C GLU A 55 14.27 -3.87 -8.77
N GLU A 56 15.12 -3.74 -7.76
CA GLU A 56 16.53 -4.14 -7.88
C GLU A 56 16.69 -5.65 -8.04
N PHE A 57 15.87 -6.43 -7.34
CA PHE A 57 15.86 -7.88 -7.47
C PHE A 57 15.50 -8.31 -8.90
N GLU A 58 14.44 -7.74 -9.49
CA GLU A 58 14.07 -8.02 -10.88
C GLU A 58 15.15 -7.57 -11.87
N ALA A 59 15.75 -6.40 -11.66
CA ALA A 59 16.84 -5.90 -12.50
C ALA A 59 18.08 -6.81 -12.47
N GLN A 60 18.37 -7.44 -11.33
CA GLN A 60 19.44 -8.46 -11.24
C GLN A 60 19.05 -9.72 -12.01
N HIS A 61 17.83 -10.23 -11.80
CA HIS A 61 17.34 -11.43 -12.47
C HIS A 61 17.40 -11.32 -14.00
N TYR A 62 16.92 -10.22 -14.59
CA TYR A 62 16.96 -10.03 -16.06
C TYR A 62 18.38 -9.87 -16.61
N ARG A 63 19.29 -9.21 -15.87
CA ARG A 63 20.70 -9.12 -16.27
C ARG A 63 21.37 -10.49 -16.29
N SER A 64 21.07 -11.35 -15.32
CA SER A 64 21.58 -12.72 -15.28
C SER A 64 21.07 -13.56 -16.45
N GLN A 65 19.79 -13.42 -16.81
CA GLN A 65 19.23 -14.12 -17.98
C GLN A 65 19.88 -13.65 -19.29
N ALA A 66 20.00 -12.34 -19.51
CA ALA A 66 20.64 -11.80 -20.71
C ALA A 66 22.11 -12.24 -20.86
N THR A 67 22.82 -12.40 -19.73
CA THR A 67 24.20 -12.92 -19.73
C THR A 67 24.24 -14.41 -20.10
N THR A 68 23.24 -15.18 -19.68
CA THR A 68 23.14 -16.61 -19.97
C THR A 68 22.79 -16.85 -21.44
N ASP A 69 21.88 -16.08 -22.01
CA ASP A 69 21.47 -16.22 -23.43
C ASP A 69 22.58 -15.82 -24.42
N ALA A 70 23.57 -15.04 -23.97
CA ALA A 70 24.68 -14.58 -24.81
C ALA A 70 25.91 -15.51 -24.80
N ALA A 71 25.92 -16.56 -23.97
CA ALA A 71 27.03 -17.50 -23.79
C ALA A 71 26.78 -18.82 -24.54
#